data_AF-A0A4Q4MZI9-F1
#
_entry.id   AF-A0A4Q4MZI9-F1
#
_cell.length_a   1.000
_cell.length_b   1.000
_cell.length_c   1.000
_cell.angle_alpha   90.00
_cell.angle_beta   90.00
_cell.angle_gamma   90.00
#
_symmetry.space_group_name_H-M   'P 1'
#
loop_
_entity.id
_entity.type
_entity.pdbx_description
1 polymer ?
#
loop_
_entity_poly.entity_id
_entity_poly.type
_entity_poly.pdbx_seq_one_letter_code
_entity_poly.pdbx_strand_id
1 'polypeptide(L)'
;MSSTQPFETIVFVDIPDPDNILMILHVLAVFKGRVAILLSPRIVDLSAVRYGSRFPEMIKKLGFATMATPITPGKIPKVRKEWEKFFQPDATLSDPKVMEDTQLYVRVSKMRIEECIKKQFPEREGYEIFWDPDSLSKIEEPDMRHAFHAADYAFNFNEDEWKKYCNITEKHADGRPGLRDALRAVIEDYISRQTKEMALISFKPEPTDISDLYEANRKAKDARLSIGGPLTEALQYIQETPKPSKITAMCGTLTDDRSAFMGVQFNLKKDLESASIFFDRIVADKISLDAVPTECCKGKEKDPCPYVLQFGTYKEIMGENALTYQMIKRWGEQTSNKIQLGAFDWITAIAAWKSDIFPWVPVVHEVCQEGSTITNIKFAESKQSSLIRMAKADYEYMEKKRPMLLEEMKKAFPKERTGFRRTWAKMCDLFLSRTRYIR
;
A
#
# COMPACT_ATOMS: atom_id res chain seq x y z
N MET A 1 2.00 12.64 24.91
CA MET A 1 3.35 12.15 25.25
C MET A 1 3.49 10.80 24.57
N SER A 2 4.40 10.67 23.60
CA SER A 2 4.62 9.37 22.94
C SER A 2 5.14 8.38 23.97
N SER A 3 4.62 7.15 23.94
CA SER A 3 5.10 6.09 24.81
C SER A 3 6.54 5.75 24.42
N THR A 4 7.48 5.89 25.36
CA THR A 4 8.91 5.59 25.20
C THR A 4 9.21 4.10 24.99
N GLN A 5 8.20 3.24 24.93
CA GLN A 5 8.40 1.82 24.66
C GLN A 5 8.76 1.61 23.17
N PRO A 6 9.71 0.73 22.84
CA PRO A 6 10.04 0.45 21.45
C PRO A 6 8.89 -0.25 20.72
N PHE A 7 8.83 -0.06 19.42
CA PHE A 7 8.01 -0.85 18.50
C PHE A 7 8.74 -2.15 18.12
N GLU A 8 8.06 -3.28 18.26
CA GLU A 8 8.64 -4.60 18.02
C GLU A 8 8.50 -5.04 16.56
N THR A 9 7.48 -4.52 15.86
CA THR A 9 7.27 -4.75 14.43
C THR A 9 7.06 -3.43 13.72
N ILE A 10 7.74 -3.24 12.60
CA ILE A 10 7.64 -2.04 11.76
C ILE A 10 7.13 -2.48 10.39
N VAL A 11 6.07 -1.84 9.94
CA VAL A 11 5.39 -2.13 8.67
C VAL A 11 5.59 -0.94 7.74
N PHE A 12 6.26 -1.14 6.62
CA PHE A 12 6.51 -0.09 5.62
C PHE A 12 5.54 -0.29 4.46
N VAL A 13 4.75 0.72 4.13
CA VAL A 13 3.70 0.62 3.11
C VAL A 13 3.77 1.77 2.11
N ASP A 14 3.67 1.41 0.83
CA ASP A 14 3.34 2.37 -0.20
C ASP A 14 1.86 2.75 -0.07
N ILE A 15 1.55 4.04 -0.11
CA ILE A 15 0.16 4.49 -0.11
C ILE A 15 -0.22 4.75 -1.56
N PRO A 16 -0.83 3.74 -2.21
CA PRO A 16 -2.23 3.93 -2.61
C PRO A 16 -3.15 2.71 -2.49
N ASP A 17 -2.63 1.49 -2.41
CA ASP A 17 -3.44 0.31 -2.76
C ASP A 17 -4.13 -0.34 -1.55
N PRO A 18 -5.34 -0.91 -1.73
CA PRO A 18 -6.01 -1.68 -0.67
C PRO A 18 -5.14 -2.80 -0.09
N ASP A 19 -4.23 -3.37 -0.89
CA ASP A 19 -3.30 -4.43 -0.50
C ASP A 19 -2.40 -4.02 0.69
N ASN A 20 -1.89 -2.78 0.70
CA ASN A 20 -1.09 -2.25 1.81
C ASN A 20 -1.89 -2.18 3.13
N ILE A 21 -3.19 -1.89 3.05
CA ILE A 21 -4.07 -1.91 4.24
C ILE A 21 -4.26 -3.36 4.73
N LEU A 22 -4.39 -4.32 3.81
CA LEU A 22 -4.51 -5.73 4.17
C LEU A 22 -3.25 -6.27 4.85
N MET A 23 -2.07 -5.85 4.38
CA MET A 23 -0.79 -6.10 5.04
C MET A 23 -0.82 -5.61 6.50
N ILE A 24 -1.18 -4.34 6.73
CA ILE A 24 -1.29 -3.75 8.08
C ILE A 24 -2.26 -4.56 8.96
N LEU A 25 -3.47 -4.83 8.45
CA LEU A 25 -4.49 -5.56 9.20
C LEU A 25 -4.05 -6.98 9.56
N HIS A 26 -3.32 -7.65 8.66
CA HIS A 26 -2.77 -8.96 8.93
C HIS A 26 -1.74 -8.92 10.05
N VAL A 27 -0.76 -8.01 9.97
CA VAL A 27 0.26 -7.83 11.02
C VAL A 27 -0.40 -7.60 12.38
N LEU A 28 -1.37 -6.69 12.46
CA LEU A 28 -2.09 -6.40 13.71
C LEU A 28 -2.91 -7.58 14.24
N ALA A 29 -3.38 -8.47 13.36
CA ALA A 29 -4.13 -9.65 13.77
C ALA A 29 -3.22 -10.68 14.45
N VAL A 30 -2.07 -10.97 13.83
CA VAL A 30 -1.16 -12.04 14.24
C VAL A 30 -0.13 -11.61 15.28
N PHE A 31 0.14 -10.31 15.39
CA PHE A 31 1.11 -9.75 16.32
C PHE A 31 0.44 -8.89 17.39
N LYS A 32 0.72 -9.19 18.68
CA LYS A 32 0.09 -8.50 19.82
C LYS A 32 0.90 -7.33 20.36
N GLY A 33 2.22 -7.33 20.14
CA GLY A 33 3.12 -6.26 20.59
C GLY A 33 2.90 -4.93 19.86
N ARG A 34 3.78 -3.95 20.12
CA ARG A 34 3.66 -2.62 19.50
C ARG A 34 4.06 -2.64 18.02
N VAL A 35 3.23 -2.01 17.17
CA VAL A 35 3.44 -1.94 15.71
C VAL A 35 3.60 -0.50 15.24
N ALA A 36 4.72 -0.18 14.59
CA ALA A 36 4.88 1.07 13.85
C ALA A 36 4.43 0.84 12.41
N ILE A 37 3.59 1.72 11.87
CA ILE A 37 3.15 1.71 10.48
C ILE A 37 3.76 2.93 9.82
N LEU A 38 4.76 2.74 8.96
CA LEU A 38 5.44 3.82 8.28
C LEU A 38 4.91 3.96 6.86
N LEU A 39 4.44 5.17 6.56
CA LEU A 39 3.83 5.56 5.31
C LEU A 39 4.89 6.05 4.34
N SER A 40 4.92 5.49 3.13
CA SER A 40 5.77 5.92 2.02
C SER A 40 4.88 6.53 0.93
N PRO A 41 4.65 7.85 0.94
CA PRO A 41 3.74 8.50 0.01
C PRO A 41 4.34 8.66 -1.38
N ARG A 42 3.46 8.76 -2.38
CA ARG A 42 3.78 9.24 -3.73
C ARG A 42 3.45 10.71 -3.89
N ILE A 43 4.03 11.35 -4.89
CA ILE A 43 3.64 12.69 -5.32
C ILE A 43 2.20 12.64 -5.85
N VAL A 44 1.34 13.53 -5.38
CA VAL A 44 -0.06 13.63 -5.83
C VAL A 44 -0.35 15.01 -6.37
N ASP A 45 -0.84 15.08 -7.59
CA ASP A 45 -1.43 16.29 -8.18
C ASP A 45 -2.94 16.12 -8.36
N LEU A 46 -3.74 16.84 -7.57
CA LEU A 46 -5.20 16.81 -7.65
C LEU A 46 -5.74 17.62 -8.83
N SER A 47 -4.90 18.34 -9.57
CA SER A 47 -5.32 19.01 -10.81
C SER A 47 -5.30 18.09 -12.03
N ALA A 48 -4.62 16.94 -11.94
CA ALA A 48 -4.47 16.02 -13.05
C ALA A 48 -5.79 15.29 -13.37
N VAL A 49 -6.22 15.38 -14.65
CA VAL A 49 -7.40 14.66 -15.14
C VAL A 49 -7.04 13.19 -15.33
N ARG A 50 -7.74 12.30 -14.62
CA ARG A 50 -7.55 10.84 -14.72
C ARG A 50 -8.17 10.28 -15.99
N TYR A 51 -7.62 9.18 -16.49
CA TYR A 51 -8.14 8.51 -17.69
C TYR A 51 -9.60 8.05 -17.55
N GLY A 52 -10.01 7.64 -16.35
CA GLY A 52 -11.37 7.22 -16.04
C GLY A 52 -11.90 6.16 -17.01
N SER A 53 -13.11 6.37 -17.54
CA SER A 53 -13.76 5.46 -18.48
C SER A 53 -13.04 5.32 -19.84
N ARG A 54 -12.08 6.21 -20.15
CA ARG A 54 -11.27 6.13 -21.38
C ARG A 54 -10.07 5.20 -21.25
N PHE A 55 -9.70 4.80 -20.03
CA PHE A 55 -8.53 3.95 -19.78
C PHE A 55 -8.48 2.69 -20.65
N PRO A 56 -9.54 1.85 -20.77
CA PRO A 56 -9.48 0.62 -21.55
C PRO A 56 -9.22 0.87 -23.05
N GLU A 57 -9.79 1.94 -23.59
CA GLU A 57 -9.59 2.32 -24.99
C GLU A 57 -8.15 2.81 -25.22
N MET A 58 -7.66 3.68 -24.32
CA MET A 58 -6.36 4.32 -24.45
C MET A 58 -5.22 3.32 -24.25
N ILE A 59 -5.29 2.44 -23.24
CA ILE A 59 -4.24 1.44 -23.00
C ILE A 59 -4.12 0.44 -24.15
N LYS A 60 -5.24 0.09 -24.81
CA LYS A 60 -5.24 -0.77 -26.01
C LYS A 60 -4.53 -0.12 -27.20
N LYS A 61 -4.62 1.21 -27.33
CA LYS A 61 -4.09 1.96 -28.48
C LYS A 61 -2.67 2.49 -28.26
N LEU A 62 -2.34 2.89 -27.03
CA LEU A 62 -1.06 3.55 -26.68
C LEU A 62 -0.09 2.62 -25.94
N GLY A 63 -0.59 1.52 -25.35
CA GLY A 63 0.19 0.63 -24.52
C GLY A 63 0.39 1.15 -23.09
N PHE A 64 0.76 0.23 -22.19
CA PHE A 64 0.97 0.53 -20.76
C PHE A 64 2.09 1.56 -20.55
N ALA A 65 3.24 1.38 -21.19
CA ALA A 65 4.40 2.25 -20.99
C ALA A 65 4.09 3.72 -21.30
N THR A 66 3.42 4.01 -22.41
CA THR A 66 3.00 5.38 -22.77
C THR A 66 2.00 5.96 -21.77
N MET A 67 1.14 5.12 -21.19
CA MET A 67 0.09 5.54 -20.28
C MET A 67 0.58 5.74 -18.84
N ALA A 68 1.60 5.00 -18.41
CA ALA A 68 2.05 4.94 -17.02
C ALA A 68 3.32 5.76 -16.75
N THR A 69 4.19 5.96 -17.75
CA THR A 69 5.45 6.69 -17.59
C THR A 69 5.22 8.20 -17.46
N PRO A 70 5.76 8.86 -16.40
CA PRO A 70 5.72 10.31 -16.22
C PRO A 70 6.12 11.10 -17.47
N ILE A 71 5.44 12.21 -17.72
CA ILE A 71 5.74 13.11 -18.84
C ILE A 71 6.48 14.33 -18.31
N THR A 72 7.71 14.52 -18.79
CA THR A 72 8.47 15.74 -18.58
C THR A 72 8.19 16.78 -19.66
N PRO A 73 8.37 18.08 -19.38
CA PRO A 73 8.23 19.13 -20.39
C PRO A 73 9.05 18.83 -21.65
N GLY A 74 8.41 18.91 -22.82
CA GLY A 74 9.03 18.63 -24.12
C GLY A 74 9.01 17.16 -24.57
N LYS A 75 8.61 16.21 -23.71
CA LYS A 75 8.47 14.77 -24.06
C LYS A 75 7.02 14.31 -24.17
N ILE A 76 6.13 15.20 -24.61
CA ILE A 76 4.69 14.88 -24.73
C ILE A 76 4.48 13.89 -25.90
N PRO A 77 3.84 12.73 -25.66
CA PRO A 77 3.57 11.76 -26.72
C PRO A 77 2.54 12.32 -27.71
N LYS A 78 2.71 11.99 -29.00
CA LYS A 78 1.72 12.33 -30.02
C LYS A 78 0.46 11.47 -29.84
N VAL A 79 -0.63 12.10 -29.43
CA VAL A 79 -1.92 11.46 -29.18
C VAL A 79 -3.03 12.11 -30.00
N ARG A 80 -4.23 11.52 -30.00
CA ARG A 80 -5.40 12.12 -30.64
C ARG A 80 -5.81 13.39 -29.91
N LYS A 81 -6.38 14.36 -30.64
CA LYS A 81 -6.78 15.67 -30.09
C LYS A 81 -7.70 15.53 -28.88
N GLU A 82 -8.65 14.58 -28.90
CA GLU A 82 -9.56 14.33 -27.79
C GLU A 82 -8.88 13.82 -26.50
N TRP A 83 -7.62 13.38 -26.59
CA TRP A 83 -6.85 12.83 -25.48
C TRP A 83 -5.77 13.77 -24.94
N GLU A 84 -5.44 14.85 -25.64
CA GLU A 84 -4.35 15.77 -25.27
C GLU A 84 -4.45 16.26 -23.82
N LYS A 85 -5.67 16.47 -23.32
CA LYS A 85 -5.94 16.85 -21.92
C LYS A 85 -5.40 15.86 -20.87
N PHE A 86 -5.23 14.58 -21.22
CA PHE A 86 -4.68 13.57 -20.31
C PHE A 86 -3.17 13.45 -20.41
N PHE A 87 -2.51 14.06 -21.41
CA PHE A 87 -1.06 13.93 -21.67
C PHE A 87 -0.32 15.25 -21.48
N GLN A 88 -0.75 16.04 -20.49
CA GLN A 88 0.02 17.19 -20.02
C GLN A 88 1.25 16.71 -19.21
N PRO A 89 2.34 17.51 -19.16
CA PRO A 89 3.46 17.24 -18.27
C PRO A 89 2.98 17.01 -16.84
N ASP A 90 3.51 15.97 -16.21
CA ASP A 90 3.16 15.62 -14.83
C ASP A 90 3.84 16.62 -13.88
N ALA A 91 3.07 17.22 -12.98
CA ALA A 91 3.60 18.18 -12.02
C ALA A 91 4.46 17.48 -10.95
N THR A 92 5.50 18.16 -10.49
CA THR A 92 6.44 17.67 -9.46
C THR A 92 6.30 18.52 -8.19
N LEU A 93 7.07 18.19 -7.15
CA LEU A 93 7.12 18.94 -5.91
C LEU A 93 7.68 20.37 -6.06
N SER A 94 8.20 20.74 -7.24
CA SER A 94 8.53 22.14 -7.52
C SER A 94 7.29 23.05 -7.58
N ASP A 95 6.10 22.50 -7.80
CA ASP A 95 4.82 23.21 -7.61
C ASP A 95 4.41 23.12 -6.13
N PRO A 96 4.37 24.24 -5.38
CA PRO A 96 3.95 24.24 -3.97
C PRO A 96 2.54 23.65 -3.76
N LYS A 97 1.66 23.72 -4.77
CA LYS A 97 0.33 23.13 -4.69
C LYS A 97 0.34 21.61 -4.77
N VAL A 98 1.31 21.01 -5.45
CA VAL A 98 1.50 19.56 -5.46
C VAL A 98 2.01 19.08 -4.10
N MET A 99 2.85 19.87 -3.43
CA MET A 99 3.24 19.59 -2.04
C MET A 99 2.03 19.63 -1.10
N GLU A 100 1.20 20.67 -1.18
CA GLU A 100 -0.06 20.76 -0.41
C GLU A 100 -0.99 19.57 -0.70
N ASP A 101 -1.14 19.16 -1.97
CA ASP A 101 -1.95 18.01 -2.38
C ASP A 101 -1.41 16.70 -1.78
N THR A 102 -0.09 16.54 -1.79
CA THR A 102 0.61 15.35 -1.25
C THR A 102 0.49 15.27 0.27
N GLN A 103 0.63 16.38 0.99
CA GLN A 103 0.40 16.41 2.44
C GLN A 103 -1.07 16.07 2.79
N LEU A 104 -2.02 16.63 2.04
CA LEU A 104 -3.44 16.28 2.21
C LEU A 104 -3.68 14.79 1.94
N TYR A 105 -2.98 14.23 0.95
CA TYR A 105 -3.04 12.81 0.61
C TYR A 105 -2.51 11.90 1.72
N VAL A 106 -1.42 12.27 2.38
CA VAL A 106 -0.89 11.56 3.55
C VAL A 106 -1.93 11.53 4.69
N ARG A 107 -2.55 12.68 4.98
CA ARG A 107 -3.57 12.82 6.02
C ARG A 107 -4.79 11.95 5.77
N VAL A 108 -5.38 12.02 4.57
CA VAL A 108 -6.54 11.19 4.21
C VAL A 108 -6.20 9.70 4.27
N SER A 109 -4.97 9.32 3.92
CA SER A 109 -4.54 7.92 3.94
C SER A 109 -4.36 7.40 5.36
N LYS A 110 -3.82 8.21 6.27
CA LYS A 110 -3.83 7.91 7.71
C LYS A 110 -5.24 7.63 8.21
N MET A 111 -6.20 8.54 7.95
CA MET A 111 -7.60 8.37 8.35
C MET A 111 -8.19 7.05 7.84
N ARG A 112 -7.94 6.71 6.56
CA ARG A 112 -8.42 5.48 5.94
C ARG A 112 -7.87 4.23 6.63
N ILE A 113 -6.58 4.23 6.94
CA ILE A 113 -5.92 3.13 7.65
C ILE A 113 -6.51 2.98 9.04
N GLU A 114 -6.62 4.06 9.80
CA GLU A 114 -7.15 4.02 11.17
C GLU A 114 -8.63 3.62 11.20
N GLU A 115 -9.44 4.07 10.25
CA GLU A 115 -10.84 3.65 10.10
C GLU A 115 -10.93 2.12 9.87
N CYS A 116 -10.10 1.59 8.97
CA CYS A 116 -10.02 0.16 8.70
C CYS A 116 -9.58 -0.62 9.95
N ILE A 117 -8.54 -0.16 10.67
CA ILE A 117 -8.07 -0.77 11.90
C ILE A 117 -9.17 -0.75 12.97
N LYS A 118 -9.82 0.40 13.20
CA LYS A 118 -10.87 0.54 14.23
C LYS A 118 -12.10 -0.30 13.93
N LYS A 119 -12.50 -0.41 12.65
CA LYS A 119 -13.63 -1.29 12.26
C LYS A 119 -13.27 -2.77 12.42
N GLN A 120 -12.03 -3.15 12.11
CA GLN A 120 -11.60 -4.54 12.16
C GLN A 120 -11.25 -5.01 13.58
N PHE A 121 -10.58 -4.13 14.34
CA PHE A 121 -10.08 -4.35 15.68
C PHE A 121 -10.39 -3.13 16.58
N PRO A 122 -11.64 -2.99 17.07
CA PRO A 122 -12.06 -1.83 17.87
C PRO A 122 -11.22 -1.59 19.13
N GLU A 123 -10.77 -2.67 19.76
CA GLU A 123 -9.96 -2.66 20.98
C GLU A 123 -8.44 -2.70 20.69
N ARG A 124 -8.02 -2.56 19.42
CA ARG A 124 -6.59 -2.64 19.09
C ARG A 124 -5.92 -1.34 19.50
N GLU A 125 -5.16 -1.44 20.58
CA GLU A 125 -4.17 -0.46 21.00
C GLU A 125 -2.76 -0.92 20.59
N GLY A 126 -1.77 -0.04 20.75
CA GLY A 126 -0.37 -0.38 20.52
C GLY A 126 0.05 -0.35 19.04
N TYR A 127 -0.58 0.48 18.23
CA TYR A 127 -0.02 0.87 16.93
C TYR A 127 0.11 2.38 16.84
N GLU A 128 1.01 2.83 15.97
CA GLU A 128 1.18 4.25 15.65
C GLU A 128 1.57 4.38 14.18
N ILE A 129 1.04 5.42 13.52
CA ILE A 129 1.28 5.67 12.10
C ILE A 129 2.28 6.83 11.98
N PHE A 130 3.38 6.56 11.29
CA PHE A 130 4.48 7.46 11.08
C PHE A 130 4.60 7.85 9.61
N TRP A 131 5.27 8.97 9.35
CA TRP A 131 5.70 9.35 8.01
C TRP A 131 6.99 10.18 8.09
N ASP A 132 7.76 10.18 7.01
CA ASP A 132 8.91 11.05 6.84
C ASP A 132 8.57 12.17 5.85
N PRO A 133 8.47 13.44 6.29
CA PRO A 133 8.26 14.56 5.38
C PRO A 133 9.44 14.76 4.42
N ASP A 134 10.66 14.43 4.85
CA ASP A 134 11.88 14.65 4.08
C ASP A 134 12.08 13.59 2.99
N SER A 135 11.46 12.41 3.13
CA SER A 135 11.43 11.38 2.07
C SER A 135 10.91 11.92 0.72
N LEU A 136 9.94 12.85 0.75
CA LEU A 136 9.42 13.45 -0.48
C LEU A 136 10.47 14.29 -1.21
N SER A 137 11.39 14.93 -0.49
CA SER A 137 12.44 15.76 -1.10
C SER A 137 13.42 14.96 -1.95
N LYS A 138 13.49 13.63 -1.76
CA LYS A 138 14.32 12.70 -2.52
C LYS A 138 13.67 12.27 -3.84
N ILE A 139 12.40 12.62 -4.06
CA ILE A 139 11.62 12.25 -5.25
C ILE A 139 11.53 13.46 -6.17
N GLU A 140 12.33 13.47 -7.24
CA GLU A 140 12.33 14.57 -8.22
C GLU A 140 11.12 14.53 -9.16
N GLU A 141 10.71 13.31 -9.56
CA GLU A 141 9.62 13.06 -10.51
C GLU A 141 8.62 12.05 -9.93
N PRO A 142 7.32 12.12 -10.28
CA PRO A 142 6.37 11.13 -9.84
C PRO A 142 6.76 9.74 -10.38
N ASP A 143 6.46 8.68 -9.63
CA ASP A 143 6.78 7.29 -9.96
C ASP A 143 5.99 6.74 -11.14
N MET A 144 4.75 7.22 -11.30
CA MET A 144 3.88 7.02 -12.44
C MET A 144 3.07 8.29 -12.72
N ARG A 145 2.45 8.38 -13.91
CA ARG A 145 1.60 9.52 -14.26
C ARG A 145 0.47 9.74 -13.26
N HIS A 146 0.21 10.98 -12.87
CA HIS A 146 -0.91 11.34 -11.99
C HIS A 146 -2.24 10.86 -12.56
N ALA A 147 -2.40 10.98 -13.88
CA ALA A 147 -3.58 10.54 -14.63
C ALA A 147 -3.79 9.02 -14.64
N PHE A 148 -2.71 8.23 -14.44
CA PHE A 148 -2.73 6.77 -14.47
C PHE A 148 -3.21 6.16 -13.16
N HIS A 149 -2.88 6.77 -12.03
CA HIS A 149 -3.24 6.23 -10.74
C HIS A 149 -4.77 6.18 -10.55
N ALA A 150 -5.22 5.25 -9.71
CA ALA A 150 -6.56 5.29 -9.16
C ALA A 150 -6.71 6.46 -8.17
N ALA A 151 -7.94 6.95 -7.98
CA ALA A 151 -8.27 7.96 -6.98
C ALA A 151 -8.49 7.28 -5.63
N ASP A 152 -7.43 6.68 -5.13
CA ASP A 152 -7.48 5.80 -3.97
C ASP A 152 -7.89 6.55 -2.68
N TYR A 153 -7.58 7.84 -2.57
CA TYR A 153 -8.09 8.70 -1.49
C TYR A 153 -9.62 8.68 -1.36
N ALA A 154 -10.36 8.35 -2.44
CA ALA A 154 -11.81 8.29 -2.45
C ALA A 154 -12.37 6.91 -2.07
N PHE A 155 -11.53 5.89 -1.86
CA PHE A 155 -11.99 4.51 -1.63
C PHE A 155 -12.79 4.33 -0.34
N ASN A 156 -12.66 5.21 0.66
CA ASN A 156 -13.45 5.17 1.90
C ASN A 156 -14.53 6.25 1.99
N PHE A 157 -14.77 7.01 0.93
CA PHE A 157 -15.83 8.01 0.91
C PHE A 157 -17.17 7.35 1.20
N ASN A 158 -18.01 7.99 2.01
CA ASN A 158 -19.40 7.57 2.16
C ASN A 158 -20.18 7.84 0.85
N GLU A 159 -21.47 7.52 0.81
CA GLU A 159 -22.27 7.68 -0.41
C GLU A 159 -22.33 9.13 -0.90
N ASP A 160 -22.47 10.10 0.01
CA ASP A 160 -22.55 11.52 -0.32
C ASP A 160 -21.22 12.07 -0.84
N GLU A 161 -20.11 11.76 -0.16
CA GLU A 161 -18.75 12.14 -0.56
C GLU A 161 -18.37 11.51 -1.90
N TRP A 162 -18.74 10.24 -2.11
CA TRP A 162 -18.52 9.55 -3.37
C TRP A 162 -19.32 10.20 -4.50
N LYS A 163 -20.58 10.55 -4.25
CA LYS A 163 -21.42 11.28 -5.21
C LYS A 163 -20.84 12.65 -5.54
N LYS A 164 -20.37 13.41 -4.54
CA LYS A 164 -19.66 14.69 -4.75
C LYS A 164 -18.42 14.49 -5.62
N TYR A 165 -17.58 13.50 -5.30
CA TYR A 165 -16.38 13.15 -6.08
C TYR A 165 -16.72 12.81 -7.54
N CYS A 166 -17.72 11.97 -7.77
CA CYS A 166 -18.17 11.61 -9.13
C CYS A 166 -18.65 12.85 -9.90
N ASN A 167 -19.47 13.70 -9.28
CA ASN A 167 -19.96 14.93 -9.91
C ASN A 167 -18.82 15.90 -10.27
N ILE A 168 -17.82 16.04 -9.40
CA ILE A 168 -16.64 16.88 -9.64
C ILE A 168 -15.83 16.32 -10.81
N THR A 169 -15.50 15.03 -10.78
CA THR A 169 -14.68 14.42 -11.84
C THR A 169 -15.38 14.43 -13.20
N GLU A 170 -16.71 14.28 -13.24
CA GLU A 170 -17.50 14.44 -14.46
C GLU A 170 -17.52 15.89 -14.94
N LYS A 171 -17.79 16.84 -14.04
CA LYS A 171 -17.79 18.29 -14.36
C LYS A 171 -16.44 18.76 -14.91
N HIS A 172 -15.33 18.22 -14.43
CA HIS A 172 -13.98 18.64 -14.84
C HIS A 172 -13.33 17.65 -15.83
N ALA A 173 -14.10 16.72 -16.42
CA ALA A 173 -13.58 15.69 -17.32
C ALA A 173 -12.92 16.25 -18.60
N ASP A 174 -13.18 17.51 -18.94
CA ASP A 174 -12.61 18.25 -20.06
C ASP A 174 -11.35 19.05 -19.70
N GLY A 175 -10.87 18.97 -18.45
CA GLY A 175 -9.70 19.73 -17.98
C GLY A 175 -10.03 21.16 -17.57
N ARG A 176 -11.30 21.46 -17.29
CA ARG A 176 -11.71 22.78 -16.78
C ARG A 176 -11.01 23.13 -15.46
N PRO A 177 -10.55 24.39 -15.28
CA PRO A 177 -9.95 24.86 -14.03
C PRO A 177 -10.84 24.61 -12.81
N GLY A 178 -10.21 24.46 -11.63
CA GLY A 178 -10.91 24.29 -10.35
C GLY A 178 -11.09 22.84 -9.89
N LEU A 179 -10.59 21.85 -10.64
CA LEU A 179 -10.62 20.44 -10.22
C LEU A 179 -9.92 20.23 -8.88
N ARG A 180 -8.70 20.78 -8.73
CA ARG A 180 -7.88 20.68 -7.51
C ARG A 180 -8.64 21.16 -6.28
N ASP A 181 -9.15 22.40 -6.30
CA ASP A 181 -9.84 23.00 -5.15
C ASP A 181 -11.12 22.24 -4.80
N ALA A 182 -11.88 21.78 -5.80
CA ALA A 182 -13.08 20.99 -5.58
C ALA A 182 -12.77 19.62 -4.96
N LEU A 183 -11.70 18.95 -5.40
CA LEU A 183 -11.27 17.67 -4.82
C LEU A 183 -10.73 17.86 -3.40
N ARG A 184 -9.94 18.90 -3.14
CA ARG A 184 -9.47 19.26 -1.80
C ARG A 184 -10.63 19.41 -0.83
N ALA A 185 -11.67 20.16 -1.22
CA ALA A 185 -12.84 20.37 -0.38
C ALA A 185 -13.54 19.06 0.01
N VAL A 186 -13.67 18.09 -0.91
CA VAL A 186 -14.28 16.78 -0.59
C VAL A 186 -13.37 15.93 0.30
N ILE A 187 -12.05 15.99 0.12
CA ILE A 187 -11.10 15.30 0.99
C ILE A 187 -11.11 15.90 2.41
N GLU A 188 -11.17 17.23 2.52
CA GLU A 188 -11.28 17.94 3.80
C GLU A 188 -12.61 17.64 4.50
N ASP A 189 -13.73 17.57 3.77
CA ASP A 189 -15.03 17.10 4.27
C ASP A 189 -14.89 15.70 4.88
N TYR A 190 -14.24 14.78 4.17
CA TYR A 190 -13.98 13.41 4.65
C TYR A 190 -13.13 13.41 5.93
N ILE A 191 -12.00 14.14 5.95
CA ILE A 191 -11.12 14.22 7.12
C ILE A 191 -11.87 14.79 8.32
N SER A 192 -12.66 15.85 8.11
CA SER A 192 -13.48 16.49 9.15
C SER A 192 -14.52 15.52 9.72
N ARG A 193 -15.21 14.78 8.85
CA ARG A 193 -16.19 13.77 9.27
C ARG A 193 -15.53 12.63 10.03
N GLN A 194 -14.46 12.03 9.50
CA GLN A 194 -13.75 10.93 10.15
C GLN A 194 -13.20 11.37 11.51
N THR A 195 -12.61 12.56 11.60
CA THR A 195 -12.14 13.11 12.87
C THR A 195 -13.27 13.17 13.91
N LYS A 196 -14.47 13.64 13.52
CA LYS A 196 -15.64 13.68 14.42
C LYS A 196 -16.14 12.29 14.81
N GLU A 197 -16.23 11.36 13.87
CA GLU A 197 -16.69 9.98 14.12
C GLU A 197 -15.68 9.17 14.95
N MET A 198 -14.38 9.47 14.82
CA MET A 198 -13.31 8.78 15.52
C MET A 198 -12.99 9.39 16.89
N ALA A 199 -13.37 10.64 17.14
CA ALA A 199 -13.11 11.40 18.35
C ALA A 199 -13.73 10.76 19.61
N LEU A 200 -12.94 9.89 20.26
CA LEU A 200 -13.09 9.62 21.69
C LEU A 200 -11.82 9.84 22.51
N ILE A 201 -10.60 9.95 21.94
CA ILE A 201 -9.38 10.33 22.69
C ILE A 201 -8.35 10.97 21.74
N SER A 202 -7.92 12.22 22.01
CA SER A 202 -6.67 12.86 21.52
C SER A 202 -6.21 12.51 20.09
N PHE A 203 -7.11 12.59 19.12
CA PHE A 203 -6.81 12.20 17.75
C PHE A 203 -6.17 13.36 16.98
N LYS A 204 -4.95 13.15 16.46
CA LYS A 204 -4.28 14.10 15.56
C LYS A 204 -4.44 13.62 14.12
N PRO A 205 -4.84 14.48 13.17
CA PRO A 205 -5.00 14.04 11.79
C PRO A 205 -3.68 13.80 11.05
N GLU A 206 -2.60 14.46 11.48
CA GLU A 206 -1.26 14.24 10.93
C GLU A 206 -0.66 12.92 11.45
N PRO A 207 0.06 12.15 10.61
CA PRO A 207 0.89 11.06 11.12
C PRO A 207 2.02 11.60 12.00
N THR A 208 2.55 10.75 12.87
CA THR A 208 3.70 11.09 13.72
C THR A 208 4.97 11.17 12.87
N ASP A 209 5.90 12.04 13.23
CA ASP A 209 7.17 12.18 12.52
C ASP A 209 8.05 10.92 12.72
N ILE A 210 8.75 10.49 11.67
CA ILE A 210 9.65 9.34 11.72
C ILE A 210 10.75 9.49 12.78
N SER A 211 11.15 10.72 13.12
CA SER A 211 12.14 10.97 14.18
C SER A 211 11.70 10.41 15.53
N ASP A 212 10.40 10.45 15.83
CA ASP A 212 9.83 9.90 17.07
C ASP A 212 9.92 8.37 17.07
N LEU A 213 9.79 7.73 15.90
CA LEU A 213 10.02 6.28 15.76
C LEU A 213 11.48 5.94 16.04
N TYR A 214 12.43 6.72 15.51
CA TYR A 214 13.86 6.50 15.76
C TYR A 214 14.20 6.65 17.23
N GLU A 215 13.69 7.69 17.90
CA GLU A 215 13.89 7.88 19.33
C GLU A 215 13.31 6.72 20.14
N ALA A 216 12.08 6.30 19.85
CA ALA A 216 11.44 5.17 20.52
C ALA A 216 12.19 3.86 20.29
N ASN A 217 12.79 3.66 19.11
CA ASN A 217 13.46 2.43 18.73
C ASN A 217 14.99 2.46 18.87
N ARG A 218 15.60 3.56 19.35
CA ARG A 218 17.06 3.69 19.52
C ARG A 218 17.69 2.57 20.36
N LYS A 219 16.91 1.98 21.27
CA LYS A 219 17.32 0.86 22.14
C LYS A 219 16.47 -0.41 21.92
N ALA A 220 15.67 -0.45 20.86
CA ALA A 220 14.88 -1.63 20.52
C ALA A 220 15.82 -2.82 20.28
N LYS A 221 15.40 -4.00 20.73
CA LYS A 221 16.07 -5.26 20.40
C LYS A 221 15.13 -6.08 19.54
N ASP A 222 15.71 -6.74 18.54
CA ASP A 222 15.03 -7.76 17.75
C ASP A 222 13.79 -7.28 16.96
N ALA A 223 13.72 -6.00 16.62
CA ALA A 223 12.67 -5.45 15.77
C ALA A 223 12.53 -6.25 14.47
N ARG A 224 11.28 -6.50 14.04
CA ARG A 224 10.98 -7.18 12.77
C ARG A 224 10.45 -6.17 11.76
N LEU A 225 10.92 -6.24 10.52
CA LEU A 225 10.46 -5.36 9.46
C LEU A 225 9.63 -6.16 8.45
N SER A 226 8.45 -5.66 8.13
CA SER A 226 7.62 -6.14 7.02
C SER A 226 7.46 -4.98 6.03
N ILE A 227 7.94 -5.16 4.80
CA ILE A 227 8.06 -4.08 3.81
C ILE A 227 7.22 -4.42 2.59
N GLY A 228 6.16 -3.64 2.34
CA GLY A 228 5.37 -3.70 1.10
C GLY A 228 5.64 -2.53 0.14
N GLY A 229 6.27 -1.46 0.64
CA GLY A 229 6.61 -0.28 -0.17
C GLY A 229 8.07 -0.22 -0.64
N PRO A 230 8.50 0.96 -1.11
CA PRO A 230 9.90 1.28 -1.40
C PRO A 230 10.84 1.02 -0.22
N LEU A 231 12.14 0.94 -0.53
CA LEU A 231 13.18 0.69 0.46
C LEU A 231 13.76 1.97 1.07
N THR A 232 13.32 3.16 0.65
CA THR A 232 13.82 4.46 1.10
C THR A 232 13.69 4.63 2.61
N GLU A 233 12.48 4.55 3.16
CA GLU A 233 12.28 4.70 4.61
C GLU A 233 12.85 3.51 5.40
N ALA A 234 12.83 2.31 4.82
CA ALA A 234 13.41 1.12 5.44
C ALA A 234 14.93 1.25 5.60
N LEU A 235 15.62 1.83 4.61
CA LEU A 235 17.03 2.16 4.69
C LEU A 235 17.31 3.15 5.82
N GLN A 236 16.54 4.23 5.91
CA GLN A 236 16.72 5.21 6.97
C GLN A 236 16.54 4.56 8.36
N TYR A 237 15.51 3.73 8.52
CA TYR A 237 15.27 3.02 9.78
C TYR A 237 16.45 2.12 10.20
N ILE A 238 17.04 1.34 9.28
CA ILE A 238 18.18 0.47 9.61
C ILE A 238 19.49 1.25 9.84
N GLN A 239 19.57 2.50 9.37
CA GLN A 239 20.71 3.39 9.63
C GLN A 239 20.61 4.05 11.02
N GLU A 240 19.40 4.42 11.43
CA GLU A 240 19.16 5.20 12.65
C GLU A 240 18.84 4.36 13.90
N THR A 241 18.57 3.06 13.73
CA THR A 241 18.16 2.16 14.82
C THR A 241 19.02 0.91 14.91
N PRO A 242 19.01 0.19 16.05
CA PRO A 242 19.67 -1.10 16.15
C PRO A 242 19.17 -2.07 15.08
N LYS A 243 20.09 -2.92 14.63
CA LYS A 243 19.84 -3.96 13.63
C LYS A 243 18.54 -4.75 13.90
N PRO A 244 17.64 -4.89 12.91
CA PRO A 244 16.47 -5.75 13.03
C PRO A 244 16.84 -7.24 13.07
N SER A 245 16.00 -8.04 13.72
CA SER A 245 16.19 -9.50 13.79
C SER A 245 15.90 -10.19 12.46
N LYS A 246 14.88 -9.72 11.75
CA LYS A 246 14.42 -10.28 10.47
C LYS A 246 13.71 -9.22 9.65
N ILE A 247 13.92 -9.28 8.33
CA ILE A 247 13.19 -8.49 7.34
C ILE A 247 12.44 -9.43 6.40
N THR A 248 11.22 -9.05 6.06
CA THR A 248 10.46 -9.67 4.95
C THR A 248 9.93 -8.57 4.05
N ALA A 249 10.25 -8.63 2.76
CA ALA A 249 9.99 -7.53 1.83
C ALA A 249 9.36 -8.00 0.51
N MET A 250 8.41 -7.22 -0.01
CA MET A 250 7.90 -7.35 -1.37
C MET A 250 8.89 -6.63 -2.28
N CYS A 251 9.81 -7.36 -2.89
CA CYS A 251 10.81 -6.75 -3.75
C CYS A 251 11.43 -7.72 -4.75
N GLY A 252 11.94 -7.15 -5.83
CA GLY A 252 12.73 -7.86 -6.84
C GLY A 252 11.94 -8.82 -7.72
N THR A 253 12.71 -9.53 -8.52
CA THR A 253 12.26 -10.62 -9.39
C THR A 253 13.44 -11.53 -9.71
N LEU A 254 13.17 -12.83 -9.82
CA LEU A 254 14.07 -13.85 -10.39
C LEU A 254 13.82 -14.06 -11.88
N THR A 255 12.67 -13.58 -12.38
CA THR A 255 12.26 -13.73 -13.77
C THR A 255 11.98 -12.37 -14.38
N ASP A 256 12.83 -11.89 -15.30
CA ASP A 256 12.72 -10.57 -15.94
C ASP A 256 11.38 -10.28 -16.64
N ASP A 257 10.50 -11.28 -16.76
CA ASP A 257 9.33 -11.28 -17.62
C ASP A 257 8.00 -10.85 -16.95
N ARG A 258 8.04 -10.39 -15.68
CA ARG A 258 6.81 -10.03 -14.93
C ARG A 258 6.75 -8.62 -14.38
N SER A 259 7.85 -7.88 -14.43
CA SER A 259 7.86 -6.45 -14.09
C SER A 259 7.06 -5.64 -15.11
N ALA A 260 6.32 -4.64 -14.63
CA ALA A 260 5.61 -3.68 -15.49
C ALA A 260 6.56 -2.68 -16.21
N PHE A 261 7.83 -2.63 -15.80
CA PHE A 261 8.82 -1.63 -16.23
C PHE A 261 10.13 -2.28 -16.69
N MET A 262 10.07 -3.08 -17.75
CA MET A 262 11.26 -3.61 -18.45
C MET A 262 12.25 -4.36 -17.52
N GLY A 263 11.74 -5.11 -16.55
CA GLY A 263 12.56 -5.96 -15.68
C GLY A 263 12.81 -5.40 -14.27
N VAL A 264 12.59 -4.11 -14.00
CA VAL A 264 12.79 -3.53 -12.66
C VAL A 264 11.50 -3.64 -11.84
N GLN A 265 11.51 -4.30 -10.68
CA GLN A 265 10.33 -4.34 -9.81
C GLN A 265 9.97 -2.94 -9.28
N PHE A 266 8.67 -2.66 -9.12
CA PHE A 266 8.15 -1.31 -8.87
C PHE A 266 8.71 -0.65 -7.60
N ASN A 267 8.74 -1.36 -6.46
CA ASN A 267 9.28 -0.83 -5.20
C ASN A 267 10.77 -0.50 -5.29
N LEU A 268 11.54 -1.25 -6.09
CA LEU A 268 12.95 -0.94 -6.37
C LEU A 268 13.08 0.28 -7.29
N LYS A 269 12.25 0.36 -8.33
CA LYS A 269 12.28 1.45 -9.31
C LYS A 269 12.06 2.83 -8.70
N LYS A 270 11.25 2.91 -7.64
CA LYS A 270 10.91 4.17 -6.97
C LYS A 270 12.14 4.90 -6.44
N ASP A 271 13.13 4.16 -5.94
CA ASP A 271 14.39 4.71 -5.46
C ASP A 271 15.48 3.62 -5.52
N LEU A 272 16.10 3.49 -6.70
CA LEU A 272 17.12 2.48 -6.97
C LEU A 272 18.39 2.70 -6.14
N GLU A 273 18.70 3.95 -5.80
CA GLU A 273 19.86 4.30 -4.99
C GLU A 273 19.68 3.82 -3.54
N SER A 274 18.56 4.18 -2.90
CA SER A 274 18.24 3.66 -1.58
C SER A 274 18.10 2.14 -1.58
N ALA A 275 17.52 1.54 -2.62
CA ALA A 275 17.43 0.09 -2.73
C ALA A 275 18.82 -0.58 -2.77
N SER A 276 19.76 -0.03 -3.55
CA SER A 276 21.14 -0.55 -3.64
C SER A 276 21.82 -0.50 -2.27
N ILE A 277 21.79 0.67 -1.62
CA ILE A 277 22.41 0.87 -0.31
C ILE A 277 21.75 -0.04 0.75
N PHE A 278 20.43 -0.22 0.67
CA PHE A 278 19.70 -1.14 1.54
C PHE A 278 20.25 -2.56 1.45
N PHE A 279 20.35 -3.14 0.25
CA PHE A 279 20.85 -4.52 0.09
C PHE A 279 22.31 -4.66 0.52
N ASP A 280 23.16 -3.68 0.22
CA ASP A 280 24.55 -3.67 0.67
C ASP A 280 24.62 -3.68 2.20
N ARG A 281 23.74 -2.92 2.86
CA ARG A 281 23.65 -2.87 4.32
C ARG A 281 23.15 -4.19 4.91
N ILE A 282 22.19 -4.87 4.28
CA ILE A 282 21.74 -6.20 4.70
C ILE A 282 22.91 -7.17 4.77
N VAL A 283 23.77 -7.18 3.74
CA VAL A 283 24.95 -8.04 3.67
C VAL A 283 25.98 -7.63 4.73
N ALA A 284 26.34 -6.35 4.78
CA ALA A 284 27.36 -5.83 5.69
C ALA A 284 27.00 -6.07 7.17
N ASP A 285 25.75 -5.82 7.54
CA ASP A 285 25.28 -5.95 8.93
C ASP A 285 24.82 -7.37 9.27
N LYS A 286 24.89 -8.31 8.31
CA LYS A 286 24.44 -9.70 8.47
C LYS A 286 22.96 -9.84 8.83
N ILE A 287 22.10 -9.02 8.24
CA ILE A 287 20.65 -9.03 8.48
C ILE A 287 20.01 -10.12 7.62
N SER A 288 19.09 -10.90 8.19
CA SER A 288 18.34 -11.89 7.42
C SER A 288 17.18 -11.23 6.68
N LEU A 289 17.11 -11.42 5.36
CA LEU A 289 16.08 -10.90 4.47
C LEU A 289 15.40 -12.02 3.70
N ASP A 290 14.08 -12.12 3.86
CA ASP A 290 13.20 -12.93 3.01
C ASP A 290 12.48 -12.03 2.01
N ALA A 291 12.82 -12.12 0.72
CA ALA A 291 12.22 -11.34 -0.35
C ALA A 291 11.10 -12.13 -1.06
N VAL A 292 9.91 -11.55 -1.18
CA VAL A 292 8.80 -12.08 -1.96
C VAL A 292 8.77 -11.36 -3.30
N PRO A 293 9.16 -12.03 -4.41
CA PRO A 293 9.25 -11.37 -5.70
C PRO A 293 7.90 -11.32 -6.41
N THR A 294 7.81 -10.47 -7.43
CA THR A 294 6.57 -10.18 -8.17
C THR A 294 5.89 -11.44 -8.71
N GLU A 295 6.66 -12.41 -9.21
CA GLU A 295 6.19 -13.67 -9.79
C GLU A 295 5.44 -14.57 -8.81
N CYS A 296 5.70 -14.45 -7.51
CA CYS A 296 4.98 -15.20 -6.46
C CYS A 296 3.57 -14.65 -6.20
N CYS A 297 3.24 -13.49 -6.73
CA CYS A 297 1.96 -12.81 -6.51
C CYS A 297 1.27 -12.38 -7.83
N LYS A 298 1.94 -12.59 -8.98
CA LYS A 298 1.45 -12.22 -10.31
C LYS A 298 1.62 -13.38 -11.30
N GLY A 299 0.50 -13.81 -11.87
CA GLY A 299 0.44 -14.82 -12.92
C GLY A 299 0.54 -14.27 -14.34
N LYS A 300 0.75 -15.17 -15.30
CA LYS A 300 0.58 -14.93 -16.73
C LYS A 300 -0.68 -15.63 -17.22
N GLU A 301 -1.20 -15.22 -18.37
CA GLU A 301 -2.38 -15.87 -18.97
C GLU A 301 -2.17 -17.37 -19.20
N LYS A 302 -0.97 -17.76 -19.64
CA LYS A 302 -0.59 -19.17 -19.87
C LYS A 302 -0.14 -19.91 -18.61
N ASP A 303 0.10 -19.19 -17.52
CA ASP A 303 0.66 -19.73 -16.29
C ASP A 303 0.16 -18.91 -15.08
N PRO A 304 -1.11 -19.11 -14.66
CA PRO A 304 -1.73 -18.31 -13.63
C PRO A 304 -1.12 -18.64 -12.27
N CYS A 305 -0.70 -17.61 -11.55
CA CYS A 305 -0.18 -17.78 -10.19
C CYS A 305 -1.32 -18.20 -9.25
N PRO A 306 -1.18 -19.30 -8.49
CA PRO A 306 -2.15 -19.79 -7.51
C PRO A 306 -2.63 -18.76 -6.48
N TYR A 307 -1.79 -17.78 -6.18
CA TYR A 307 -2.02 -16.78 -5.13
C TYR A 307 -2.67 -15.49 -5.64
N VAL A 308 -2.91 -15.38 -6.96
CA VAL A 308 -3.71 -14.28 -7.49
C VAL A 308 -5.16 -14.47 -7.06
N LEU A 309 -5.66 -13.54 -6.26
CA LEU A 309 -7.00 -13.63 -5.69
C LEU A 309 -8.04 -12.97 -6.60
N GLN A 310 -9.11 -13.72 -6.84
CA GLN A 310 -10.31 -13.18 -7.48
C GLN A 310 -11.13 -12.38 -6.46
N PHE A 311 -11.94 -11.43 -6.94
CA PHE A 311 -12.84 -10.66 -6.08
C PHE A 311 -13.80 -11.54 -5.28
N GLY A 312 -14.23 -12.68 -5.82
CA GLY A 312 -15.02 -13.67 -5.08
C GLY A 312 -14.30 -14.20 -3.84
N THR A 313 -12.99 -14.44 -3.93
CA THR A 313 -12.17 -14.90 -2.79
C THR A 313 -12.01 -13.81 -1.74
N TYR A 314 -11.78 -12.56 -2.15
CA TYR A 314 -11.78 -11.42 -1.22
C TYR A 314 -13.12 -11.28 -0.48
N LYS A 315 -14.25 -11.42 -1.19
CA LYS A 315 -15.60 -11.41 -0.61
C LYS A 315 -15.79 -12.55 0.40
N GLU A 316 -15.28 -13.74 0.11
CA GLU A 316 -15.37 -14.90 1.02
C GLU A 316 -14.57 -14.68 2.32
N ILE A 317 -13.36 -14.14 2.21
CA ILE A 317 -12.46 -13.91 3.35
C ILE A 317 -12.99 -12.79 4.24
N MET A 318 -13.35 -11.65 3.63
CA MET A 318 -13.64 -10.41 4.37
C MET A 318 -15.13 -10.24 4.69
N GLY A 319 -15.99 -10.80 3.85
CA GLY A 319 -17.42 -10.52 3.83
C GLY A 319 -17.77 -9.30 2.97
N GLU A 320 -18.96 -9.33 2.36
CA GLU A 320 -19.41 -8.31 1.40
C GLU A 320 -19.49 -6.90 1.99
N ASN A 321 -19.82 -6.78 3.27
CA ASN A 321 -20.00 -5.50 3.93
C ASN A 321 -18.72 -4.97 4.60
N ALA A 322 -17.59 -5.68 4.46
CA ALA A 322 -16.32 -5.20 4.99
C ALA A 322 -15.86 -3.96 4.22
N LEU A 323 -15.44 -2.93 4.95
CA LEU A 323 -14.93 -1.68 4.36
C LEU A 323 -13.79 -1.95 3.37
N THR A 324 -12.85 -2.79 3.74
CA THR A 324 -11.72 -3.20 2.88
C THR A 324 -12.18 -3.86 1.57
N TYR A 325 -13.21 -4.72 1.61
CA TYR A 325 -13.76 -5.31 0.39
C TYR A 325 -14.44 -4.26 -0.51
N GLN A 326 -15.14 -3.30 0.07
CA GLN A 326 -15.72 -2.18 -0.69
C GLN A 326 -14.64 -1.32 -1.36
N MET A 327 -13.49 -1.12 -0.70
CA MET A 327 -12.33 -0.45 -1.29
C MET A 327 -11.78 -1.21 -2.50
N ILE A 328 -11.63 -2.54 -2.38
CA ILE A 328 -11.18 -3.41 -3.49
C ILE A 328 -12.15 -3.33 -4.67
N LYS A 329 -13.46 -3.33 -4.40
CA LYS A 329 -14.48 -3.18 -5.44
C LYS A 329 -14.34 -1.84 -6.17
N ARG A 330 -14.21 -0.73 -5.43
CA ARG A 330 -14.00 0.62 -6.00
C ARG A 330 -12.69 0.70 -6.80
N TRP A 331 -11.62 0.09 -6.30
CA TRP A 331 -10.36 -0.02 -7.04
C TRP A 331 -10.56 -0.76 -8.37
N GLY A 332 -11.29 -1.88 -8.38
CA GLY A 332 -11.58 -2.63 -9.60
C GLY A 332 -12.47 -1.87 -10.60
N GLU A 333 -13.41 -1.08 -10.09
CA GLU A 333 -14.24 -0.18 -10.91
C GLU A 333 -13.39 0.92 -11.58
N GLN A 334 -12.47 1.55 -10.84
CA GLN A 334 -11.64 2.64 -11.37
C GLN A 334 -10.53 2.16 -12.30
N THR A 335 -9.91 1.00 -12.02
CA THR A 335 -8.84 0.43 -12.84
C THR A 335 -9.37 -0.38 -14.03
N SER A 336 -10.70 -0.51 -14.15
CA SER A 336 -11.37 -1.43 -15.08
C SER A 336 -10.98 -2.90 -14.92
N ASN A 337 -10.29 -3.27 -13.83
CA ASN A 337 -9.99 -4.64 -13.47
C ASN A 337 -11.05 -5.18 -12.51
N LYS A 338 -12.07 -5.82 -13.07
CA LYS A 338 -13.21 -6.34 -12.29
C LYS A 338 -13.04 -7.79 -11.82
N ILE A 339 -11.88 -8.39 -12.06
CA ILE A 339 -11.70 -9.84 -11.89
C ILE A 339 -10.84 -10.14 -10.66
N GLN A 340 -9.72 -9.44 -10.51
CA GLN A 340 -8.69 -9.80 -9.53
C GLN A 340 -7.89 -8.59 -9.05
N LEU A 341 -7.35 -8.69 -7.84
CA LEU A 341 -6.35 -7.77 -7.30
C LEU A 341 -5.19 -8.62 -6.80
N GLY A 342 -3.96 -8.26 -7.19
CA GLY A 342 -2.76 -8.89 -6.65
C GLY A 342 -2.61 -8.53 -5.17
N ALA A 343 -2.42 -9.53 -4.32
CA ALA A 343 -2.23 -9.38 -2.88
C ALA A 343 -0.75 -9.38 -2.50
N PHE A 344 0.07 -8.61 -3.22
CA PHE A 344 1.53 -8.62 -3.12
C PHE A 344 2.02 -8.40 -1.69
N ASP A 345 1.55 -7.34 -1.06
CA ASP A 345 2.00 -6.90 0.25
C ASP A 345 1.32 -7.71 1.35
N TRP A 346 0.05 -8.08 1.16
CA TRP A 346 -0.63 -8.96 2.11
C TRP A 346 0.02 -10.35 2.18
N ILE A 347 0.36 -10.95 1.04
CA ILE A 347 1.07 -12.23 0.98
C ILE A 347 2.48 -12.09 1.61
N THR A 348 3.15 -10.97 1.36
CA THR A 348 4.46 -10.67 1.98
C THR A 348 4.36 -10.61 3.51
N ALA A 349 3.34 -9.95 4.05
CA ALA A 349 3.08 -9.97 5.48
C ALA A 349 2.83 -11.39 5.99
N ILE A 350 2.04 -12.21 5.29
CA ILE A 350 1.82 -13.61 5.71
C ILE A 350 3.14 -14.39 5.73
N ALA A 351 3.97 -14.24 4.70
CA ALA A 351 5.26 -14.92 4.60
C ALA A 351 6.20 -14.61 5.78
N ALA A 352 6.08 -13.42 6.39
CA ALA A 352 6.89 -13.03 7.54
C ALA A 352 6.64 -13.91 8.78
N TRP A 353 5.43 -14.46 8.96
CA TRP A 353 5.07 -15.38 10.06
C TRP A 353 4.87 -16.83 9.60
N LYS A 354 4.61 -17.05 8.31
CA LYS A 354 4.35 -18.36 7.70
C LYS A 354 5.19 -18.54 6.45
N SER A 355 6.50 -18.71 6.66
CA SER A 355 7.45 -18.86 5.56
C SER A 355 7.19 -20.12 4.72
N ASP A 356 6.54 -21.15 5.25
CA ASP A 356 6.29 -22.41 4.55
C ASP A 356 5.13 -22.35 3.53
N ILE A 357 4.59 -21.15 3.24
CA ILE A 357 3.75 -20.92 2.07
C ILE A 357 4.58 -20.87 0.76
N PHE A 358 5.90 -20.68 0.87
CA PHE A 358 6.82 -20.66 -0.26
C PHE A 358 8.00 -21.63 -0.08
N PRO A 359 8.54 -22.18 -1.19
CA PRO A 359 9.92 -22.60 -1.23
C PRO A 359 10.84 -21.38 -1.30
N TRP A 360 11.98 -21.42 -0.63
CA TRP A 360 12.94 -20.32 -0.58
C TRP A 360 14.28 -20.75 -1.16
N VAL A 361 14.89 -19.87 -1.96
CA VAL A 361 16.24 -20.07 -2.52
C VAL A 361 17.16 -18.94 -2.05
N PRO A 362 18.42 -19.23 -1.70
CA PRO A 362 19.40 -18.17 -1.42
C PRO A 362 19.70 -17.40 -2.70
N VAL A 363 19.85 -16.09 -2.60
CA VAL A 363 20.14 -15.22 -3.75
C VAL A 363 21.26 -14.24 -3.46
N VAL A 364 21.91 -13.77 -4.52
CA VAL A 364 22.80 -12.60 -4.49
C VAL A 364 22.18 -11.50 -5.35
N HIS A 365 22.45 -10.24 -5.00
CA HIS A 365 22.06 -9.09 -5.80
C HIS A 365 23.24 -8.56 -6.61
N GLU A 366 22.95 -8.03 -7.81
CA GLU A 366 23.89 -7.33 -8.68
C GLU A 366 23.30 -5.97 -9.05
N VAL A 367 24.07 -4.91 -8.80
CA VAL A 367 23.69 -3.54 -9.15
C VAL A 367 24.13 -3.26 -10.59
N CYS A 368 23.19 -2.99 -11.48
CA CYS A 368 23.46 -2.60 -12.85
C CYS A 368 23.57 -1.07 -12.94
N GLN A 369 24.62 -0.56 -13.59
CA GLN A 369 24.89 0.87 -13.71
C GLN A 369 25.19 1.27 -15.15
N GLU A 370 24.74 2.46 -15.55
CA GLU A 370 25.14 3.14 -16.78
C GLU A 370 25.80 4.47 -16.40
N GLY A 371 27.12 4.55 -16.52
CA GLY A 371 27.89 5.66 -15.95
C GLY A 371 27.79 5.68 -14.42
N SER A 372 27.31 6.79 -13.86
CA SER A 372 27.07 6.94 -12.41
C SER A 372 25.64 6.61 -11.99
N THR A 373 24.75 6.28 -12.93
CA THR A 373 23.33 6.07 -12.67
C THR A 373 23.03 4.59 -12.51
N ILE A 374 22.39 4.20 -11.41
CA ILE A 374 21.88 2.84 -11.21
C ILE A 374 20.65 2.66 -12.08
N THR A 375 20.65 1.62 -12.92
CA THR A 375 19.56 1.33 -13.87
C THR A 375 18.73 0.12 -13.47
N ASN A 376 19.29 -0.80 -12.68
CA ASN A 376 18.58 -1.99 -12.20
C ASN A 376 19.30 -2.62 -10.99
N ILE A 377 18.57 -3.46 -10.25
CA ILE A 377 19.13 -4.40 -9.26
C ILE A 377 18.60 -5.79 -9.61
N LYS A 378 19.50 -6.68 -10.04
CA LYS A 378 19.17 -8.04 -10.45
C LYS A 378 19.41 -9.02 -9.31
N PHE A 379 18.62 -10.09 -9.28
CA PHE A 379 18.80 -11.19 -8.34
C PHE A 379 19.11 -12.48 -9.08
N ALA A 380 20.08 -13.23 -8.56
CA ALA A 380 20.44 -14.54 -9.08
C ALA A 380 20.44 -15.58 -7.96
N GLU A 381 19.91 -16.78 -8.25
CA GLU A 381 20.01 -17.92 -7.33
C GLU A 381 21.49 -18.22 -7.04
N SER A 382 21.83 -18.37 -5.76
CA SER A 382 23.17 -18.71 -5.30
C SER A 382 23.26 -20.20 -4.95
N LYS A 383 24.41 -20.81 -5.23
CA LYS A 383 24.72 -22.17 -4.73
C LYS A 383 25.21 -22.17 -3.28
N GLN A 384 25.57 -21.01 -2.76
CA GLN A 384 26.06 -20.82 -1.41
C GLN A 384 24.95 -20.26 -0.52
N SER A 385 25.09 -20.45 0.80
CA SER A 385 24.23 -19.78 1.78
C SER A 385 24.28 -18.26 1.58
N SER A 386 23.13 -17.60 1.56
CA SER A 386 23.02 -16.15 1.51
C SER A 386 22.14 -15.64 2.65
N LEU A 387 22.41 -14.41 3.08
CA LEU A 387 21.57 -13.65 4.03
C LEU A 387 20.25 -13.22 3.39
N ILE A 388 20.23 -13.12 2.05
CA ILE A 388 19.04 -12.84 1.27
C ILE A 388 18.53 -14.16 0.71
N ARG A 389 17.27 -14.46 1.01
CA ARG A 389 16.54 -15.55 0.37
C ARG A 389 15.36 -14.96 -0.38
N MET A 390 15.03 -15.54 -1.51
CA MET A 390 13.89 -15.13 -2.32
C MET A 390 12.92 -16.28 -2.46
N ALA A 391 11.62 -15.99 -2.36
CA ALA A 391 10.58 -16.99 -2.60
C ALA A 391 10.62 -17.43 -4.07
N LYS A 392 10.50 -18.73 -4.31
CA LYS A 392 10.49 -19.31 -5.66
C LYS A 392 9.05 -19.48 -6.13
N ALA A 393 8.77 -19.08 -7.37
CA ALA A 393 7.48 -19.27 -8.03
C ALA A 393 7.27 -20.73 -8.48
N ASP A 394 7.34 -21.68 -7.54
CA ASP A 394 6.97 -23.08 -7.74
C ASP A 394 5.45 -23.20 -7.57
N TYR A 395 4.72 -23.13 -8.68
CA TYR A 395 3.27 -23.09 -8.67
C TYR A 395 2.61 -24.39 -8.23
N GLU A 396 3.25 -25.54 -8.45
CA GLU A 396 2.72 -26.81 -7.93
C GLU A 396 2.77 -26.81 -6.39
N TYR A 397 3.89 -26.34 -5.82
CA TYR A 397 4.02 -26.16 -4.38
C TYR A 397 3.03 -25.11 -3.84
N MET A 398 2.95 -23.96 -4.50
CA MET A 398 2.08 -22.87 -4.08
C MET A 398 0.60 -23.28 -4.12
N GLU A 399 0.14 -24.01 -5.14
CA GLU A 399 -1.24 -24.51 -5.21
C GLU A 399 -1.53 -25.45 -4.03
N LYS A 400 -0.60 -26.36 -3.68
CA LYS A 400 -0.72 -27.22 -2.49
C LYS A 400 -0.78 -26.41 -1.18
N LYS A 401 -0.07 -25.26 -1.12
CA LYS A 401 -0.05 -24.36 0.04
C LYS A 401 -1.17 -23.31 0.04
N ARG A 402 -1.93 -23.18 -1.04
CA ARG A 402 -3.02 -22.20 -1.16
C ARG A 402 -4.06 -22.29 -0.04
N PRO A 403 -4.52 -23.48 0.41
CA PRO A 403 -5.42 -23.56 1.55
C PRO A 403 -4.84 -22.93 2.82
N MET A 404 -3.54 -23.13 3.08
CA MET A 404 -2.85 -22.51 4.21
C MET A 404 -2.81 -20.99 4.09
N LEU A 405 -2.48 -20.47 2.90
CA LEU A 405 -2.51 -19.02 2.64
C LEU A 405 -3.89 -18.42 2.97
N LEU A 406 -4.96 -19.05 2.49
CA LEU A 406 -6.33 -18.56 2.70
C LEU A 406 -6.74 -18.61 4.17
N GLU A 407 -6.32 -19.64 4.93
CA GLU A 407 -6.55 -19.70 6.37
C GLU A 407 -5.80 -18.60 7.13
N GLU A 408 -4.57 -18.28 6.74
CA GLU A 408 -3.81 -17.16 7.32
C GLU A 408 -4.44 -15.81 6.99
N MET A 409 -4.94 -15.62 5.76
CA MET A 409 -5.69 -14.42 5.37
C MET A 409 -6.95 -14.22 6.24
N LYS A 410 -7.70 -15.30 6.51
CA LYS A 410 -8.90 -15.26 7.36
C LYS A 410 -8.63 -14.82 8.80
N LYS A 411 -7.39 -14.94 9.32
CA LYS A 411 -7.05 -14.46 10.67
C LYS A 411 -7.23 -12.95 10.82
N ALA A 412 -7.04 -12.19 9.75
CA ALA A 412 -7.30 -10.76 9.75
C ALA A 412 -8.81 -10.45 9.82
N PHE A 413 -9.68 -11.41 9.45
CA PHE A 413 -11.13 -11.25 9.29
C PHE A 413 -11.95 -12.35 10.00
N PRO A 414 -11.89 -12.45 11.35
CA PRO A 414 -12.60 -13.50 12.08
C PRO A 414 -14.13 -13.37 11.96
N LYS A 415 -14.79 -14.43 11.46
CA LYS A 415 -16.25 -14.48 11.20
C LYS A 415 -17.12 -14.31 12.47
N GLU A 416 -16.59 -14.65 13.64
CA GLU A 416 -17.35 -14.79 14.90
C GLU A 416 -17.73 -13.46 15.59
N ARG A 417 -17.15 -12.32 15.18
CA ARG A 417 -17.45 -11.03 15.84
C ARG A 417 -18.85 -10.47 15.57
N THR A 418 -19.60 -11.04 14.62
CA THR A 418 -21.01 -10.70 14.40
C THR A 418 -21.93 -11.21 15.52
N GLY A 419 -21.50 -12.22 16.29
CA GLY A 419 -22.24 -12.73 17.44
C GLY A 419 -22.37 -11.70 18.56
N PHE A 420 -21.30 -10.97 18.87
CA PHE A 420 -21.31 -10.01 19.99
C PHE A 420 -22.22 -8.80 19.72
N ARG A 421 -22.30 -8.31 18.47
CA ARG A 421 -23.28 -7.27 18.09
C ARG A 421 -24.72 -7.78 18.16
N ARG A 422 -24.99 -9.04 17.82
CA ARG A 422 -26.32 -9.65 18.00
C ARG A 422 -26.68 -9.81 19.47
N THR A 423 -25.74 -10.18 20.32
CA THR A 423 -25.98 -10.30 21.76
C THR A 423 -26.16 -8.93 22.42
N TRP A 424 -25.37 -7.93 22.04
CA TRP A 424 -25.50 -6.56 22.55
C TRP A 424 -26.78 -5.88 22.06
N ALA A 425 -27.13 -5.99 20.77
CA ALA A 425 -28.39 -5.48 20.25
C ALA A 425 -29.60 -6.17 20.91
N LYS A 426 -29.55 -7.50 21.11
CA LYS A 426 -30.57 -8.23 21.89
C LYS A 426 -30.61 -7.76 23.35
N MET A 427 -29.48 -7.48 23.99
CA MET A 427 -29.45 -6.95 25.36
C MET A 427 -30.01 -5.53 25.43
N CYS A 428 -29.71 -4.65 24.48
CA CYS A 428 -30.31 -3.31 24.38
C CYS A 428 -31.82 -3.39 24.13
N ASP A 429 -32.29 -4.27 23.24
CA ASP A 429 -33.72 -4.49 23.01
C ASP A 429 -34.43 -5.08 24.25
N LEU A 430 -33.78 -5.98 25.00
CA LEU A 430 -34.27 -6.51 26.28
C LEU A 430 -34.32 -5.43 27.37
N PHE A 431 -33.36 -4.50 27.38
CA PHE A 431 -33.33 -3.40 28.33
C PHE A 431 -34.42 -2.36 28.03
N LEU A 432 -34.58 -2.00 26.75
CA LEU A 432 -35.59 -1.04 26.30
C LEU A 432 -37.03 -1.58 26.40
N SER A 433 -37.23 -2.88 26.19
CA SER A 433 -38.53 -3.54 26.38
C SER A 433 -38.93 -3.65 27.86
N ARG A 434 -37.98 -3.85 28.78
CA ARG A 434 -38.26 -3.86 30.23
C ARG A 434 -38.61 -2.48 30.79
N THR A 435 -38.04 -1.39 30.25
CA THR A 435 -38.40 -0.03 30.67
C THR A 435 -39.80 0.41 30.23
N ARG A 436 -40.45 -0.28 29.28
CA ARG A 436 -41.84 -0.01 28.90
C ARG A 436 -42.89 -0.67 29.79
N TYR A 437 -42.49 -1.56 30.71
CA TYR A 437 -43.40 -2.25 31.63
C TYR A 437 -43.45 -1.63 33.04
N ILE A 438 -42.74 -0.52 33.28
CA ILE A 438 -42.73 0.21 34.57
C ILE A 438 -43.30 1.63 34.37
N ARG A 439 -44.38 1.76 33.59
CA ARG A 439 -45.20 2.98 33.56
C ARG A 439 -46.67 2.63 33.64
#